data_AF-A7T450-F1
#
_entry.id   AF-A7T450-F1
#
_cell.length_a   1.000
_cell.length_b   1.000
_cell.length_c   1.000
_cell.angle_alpha   90.00
_cell.angle_beta   90.00
_cell.angle_gamma   90.00
#
_symmetry.space_group_name_H-M   'P 1'
#
loop_
_entity.id
_entity.type
_entity.pdbx_description
1 polymer ?
#
loop_
_entity_poly.entity_id
_entity_poly.type
_entity_poly.pdbx_seq_one_letter_code
_entity_poly.pdbx_strand_id
1 'polypeptide(L)'
;MEADLCNASKVKEDFSTNVKAIAESLYELNLCVRCILRFLKEKTPSAYEGNNSYIAKYIEEEYGLEYILKEQDTEHNNYDTICKGCLGILQNGCDTPTVNKIVDTVQSSGYEFESFTFAISIPLSTMAYQHSLLLHLKEKFSKFYDAVRTADDLPSIKEVIKWVCGPAVGNALGVYFKHECVCQQIVCSHGSLLIGGRYNKYSRFLPQTPWLIDGERLKESSVQEKIINIIGPPIQAD
;
A
#
# COMPACT_ATOMS: atom_id res chain seq x y z
N MET A 1 19.49 38.39 -25.21
CA MET A 1 18.82 38.01 -23.95
C MET A 1 17.32 37.78 -24.20
N GLU A 2 16.97 37.13 -25.32
CA GLU A 2 15.57 36.85 -25.73
C GLU A 2 15.36 35.39 -26.19
N ALA A 3 16.41 34.54 -26.12
CA ALA A 3 16.36 33.18 -26.64
C ALA A 3 15.81 32.13 -25.63
N ASP A 4 15.76 32.46 -24.33
CA ASP A 4 15.39 31.49 -23.28
C ASP A 4 13.88 31.42 -22.98
N LEU A 5 13.12 32.47 -23.31
CA LEU A 5 11.66 32.49 -23.05
C LEU A 5 10.87 31.64 -24.06
N CYS A 6 11.34 31.50 -25.30
CA CYS A 6 10.68 30.69 -26.33
C CYS A 6 10.86 29.17 -26.07
N ASN A 7 11.97 28.78 -25.42
CA ASN A 7 12.30 27.38 -25.16
C ASN A 7 11.51 26.81 -23.96
N ALA A 8 11.27 27.62 -22.92
CA ALA A 8 10.44 27.21 -21.77
C ALA A 8 8.96 27.02 -22.15
N SER A 9 8.44 27.85 -23.06
CA SER A 9 7.07 27.73 -23.60
C SER A 9 6.89 26.47 -24.43
N LYS A 10 7.82 26.20 -25.36
CA LYS A 10 7.81 24.98 -26.19
C LYS A 10 7.97 23.69 -25.37
N VAL A 11 8.84 23.69 -24.36
CA VAL A 11 9.03 22.52 -23.47
C VAL A 11 7.79 22.25 -22.63
N LYS A 12 7.08 23.29 -22.16
CA LYS A 12 5.79 23.11 -21.47
C LYS A 12 4.69 22.62 -22.42
N GLU A 13 4.66 23.09 -23.66
CA GLU A 13 3.70 22.65 -24.70
C GLU A 13 3.92 21.18 -25.12
N ASP A 14 5.17 20.77 -25.35
CA ASP A 14 5.52 19.37 -25.68
C ASP A 14 5.29 18.42 -24.50
N PHE A 15 5.53 18.89 -23.26
CA PHE A 15 5.24 18.13 -22.05
C PHE A 15 3.73 17.95 -21.84
N SER A 16 2.96 19.03 -22.00
CA SER A 16 1.48 19.01 -21.91
C SER A 16 0.85 18.10 -22.96
N THR A 17 1.39 18.09 -24.18
CA THR A 17 0.89 17.23 -25.28
C THR A 17 1.15 15.74 -25.00
N ASN A 18 2.29 15.40 -24.38
CA ASN A 18 2.59 14.02 -23.99
C ASN A 18 1.73 13.53 -22.82
N VAL A 19 1.49 14.38 -21.81
CA VAL A 19 0.67 14.01 -20.64
C VAL A 19 -0.77 13.71 -21.04
N LYS A 20 -1.31 14.49 -21.97
CA LYS A 20 -2.64 14.23 -22.54
C LYS A 20 -2.72 12.83 -23.13
N ALA A 21 -1.84 12.49 -24.07
CA ALA A 21 -1.79 11.17 -24.73
C ALA A 21 -1.66 9.99 -23.72
N ILE A 22 -0.91 10.20 -22.63
CA ILE A 22 -0.80 9.22 -21.55
C ILE A 22 -2.14 9.03 -20.85
N ALA A 23 -2.81 10.11 -20.48
CA ALA A 23 -4.11 10.05 -19.83
C ALA A 23 -5.20 9.40 -20.70
N GLU A 24 -5.22 9.67 -22.02
CA GLU A 24 -6.15 9.00 -22.95
C GLU A 24 -5.86 7.49 -22.97
N SER A 25 -4.59 7.10 -23.05
CA SER A 25 -4.20 5.69 -23.00
C SER A 25 -4.57 5.01 -21.67
N LEU A 26 -4.46 5.71 -20.54
CA LEU A 26 -4.87 5.19 -19.23
C LEU A 26 -6.38 5.03 -19.14
N TYR A 27 -7.14 5.97 -19.72
CA TYR A 27 -8.59 5.91 -19.81
C TYR A 27 -9.06 4.72 -20.68
N GLU A 28 -8.47 4.53 -21.86
CA GLU A 28 -8.73 3.38 -22.75
C GLU A 28 -8.46 2.03 -22.06
N LEU A 29 -7.46 1.99 -21.16
CA LEU A 29 -7.16 0.83 -20.32
C LEU A 29 -8.13 0.64 -19.15
N ASN A 30 -9.15 1.49 -19.04
CA ASN A 30 -10.20 1.45 -18.04
C ASN A 30 -9.67 1.64 -16.62
N LEU A 31 -8.93 2.73 -16.42
CA LEU A 31 -8.47 3.17 -15.10
C LEU A 31 -9.39 4.26 -14.55
N CYS A 32 -9.72 4.18 -13.25
CA CYS A 32 -10.42 5.24 -12.55
C CYS A 32 -9.55 6.51 -12.44
N VAL A 33 -10.19 7.68 -12.25
CA VAL A 33 -9.53 9.00 -12.17
C VAL A 33 -8.36 9.05 -11.18
N ARG A 34 -8.46 8.35 -10.06
CA ARG A 34 -7.39 8.25 -9.05
C ARG A 34 -6.22 7.40 -9.54
N CYS A 35 -6.48 6.31 -10.27
CA CYS A 35 -5.39 5.57 -10.91
C CYS A 35 -4.73 6.37 -12.02
N ILE A 36 -5.50 7.18 -12.76
CA ILE A 36 -4.95 8.08 -13.77
C ILE A 36 -3.93 9.03 -13.12
N LEU A 37 -4.32 9.76 -12.06
CA LEU A 37 -3.39 10.62 -11.31
C LEU A 37 -2.14 9.89 -10.82
N ARG A 38 -2.28 8.67 -10.30
CA ARG A 38 -1.14 7.85 -9.83
C ARG A 38 -0.15 7.58 -10.95
N PHE A 39 -0.63 7.19 -12.13
CA PHE A 39 0.21 6.90 -13.28
C PHE A 39 0.71 8.18 -13.98
N LEU A 40 0.06 9.33 -13.76
CA LEU A 40 0.58 10.66 -14.06
C LEU A 40 1.63 11.16 -13.04
N LYS A 41 1.92 10.36 -12.00
CA LYS A 41 2.91 10.61 -10.94
C LYS A 41 2.52 11.73 -9.98
N GLU A 42 1.25 12.06 -9.88
CA GLU A 42 0.77 13.07 -8.93
C GLU A 42 0.96 12.57 -7.49
N LYS A 43 1.76 13.27 -6.69
CA LYS A 43 2.11 12.85 -5.32
C LYS A 43 1.40 13.68 -4.24
N THR A 44 0.66 14.71 -4.65
CA THR A 44 -0.03 15.64 -3.75
C THR A 44 -1.32 14.98 -3.23
N PRO A 45 -1.47 14.77 -1.91
CA PRO A 45 -2.67 14.13 -1.35
C PRO A 45 -3.99 14.82 -1.72
N SER A 46 -4.00 16.16 -1.74
CA SER A 46 -5.20 16.95 -2.03
C SER A 46 -5.73 16.76 -3.45
N ALA A 47 -4.89 16.39 -4.42
CA ALA A 47 -5.31 16.06 -5.78
C ALA A 47 -6.21 14.81 -5.83
N TYR A 48 -6.17 13.98 -4.79
CA TYR A 48 -7.00 12.80 -4.63
C TYR A 48 -8.22 13.07 -3.74
N GLU A 49 -8.49 14.27 -3.26
CA GLU A 49 -9.62 14.49 -2.37
C GLU A 49 -10.94 14.69 -3.13
N GLY A 50 -12.06 14.31 -2.50
CA GLY A 50 -13.40 14.50 -3.06
C GLY A 50 -13.92 13.36 -3.96
N ASN A 51 -15.05 13.64 -4.61
CA ASN A 51 -15.71 12.70 -5.51
C ASN A 51 -15.00 12.62 -6.87
N ASN A 52 -15.34 11.60 -7.67
CA ASN A 52 -14.70 11.39 -8.96
C ASN A 52 -14.89 12.57 -9.93
N SER A 53 -16.02 13.28 -9.88
CA SER A 53 -16.31 14.43 -10.73
C SER A 53 -15.41 15.64 -10.40
N TYR A 54 -15.11 15.88 -9.12
CA TYR A 54 -14.14 16.92 -8.72
C TYR A 54 -12.74 16.59 -9.19
N ILE A 55 -12.31 15.33 -9.02
CA ILE A 55 -10.99 14.89 -9.47
C ILE A 55 -10.88 14.94 -10.99
N ALA A 56 -11.95 14.57 -11.70
CA ALA A 56 -12.03 14.71 -13.14
C ALA A 56 -11.82 16.17 -13.56
N LYS A 57 -12.52 17.13 -12.95
CA LYS A 57 -12.32 18.56 -13.23
C LYS A 57 -10.90 19.03 -12.93
N TYR A 58 -10.32 18.60 -11.82
CA TYR A 58 -8.92 18.88 -11.49
C TYR A 58 -7.97 18.38 -12.59
N ILE A 59 -8.21 17.16 -13.09
CA ILE A 59 -7.43 16.59 -14.19
C ILE A 59 -7.64 17.40 -15.49
N GLU A 60 -8.85 17.87 -15.76
CA GLU A 60 -9.16 18.72 -16.91
C GLU A 60 -8.43 20.07 -16.84
N GLU A 61 -8.45 20.74 -15.69
CA GLU A 61 -7.86 22.06 -15.46
C GLU A 61 -6.32 22.00 -15.47
N GLU A 62 -5.72 21.02 -14.81
CA GLU A 62 -4.26 20.90 -14.70
C GLU A 62 -3.59 20.30 -15.94
N TYR A 63 -4.29 19.40 -16.66
CA TYR A 63 -3.69 18.63 -17.76
C TYR A 63 -4.40 18.80 -19.12
N GLY A 64 -5.46 19.61 -19.22
CA GLY A 64 -6.13 19.94 -20.49
C GLY A 64 -6.94 18.80 -21.11
N LEU A 65 -7.61 18.00 -20.26
CA LEU A 65 -8.28 16.74 -20.61
C LEU A 65 -9.82 16.83 -20.81
N GLU A 66 -10.34 18.02 -21.13
CA GLU A 66 -11.77 18.39 -21.13
C GLU A 66 -12.76 17.50 -21.91
N TYR A 67 -12.32 16.61 -22.81
CA TYR A 67 -13.22 15.78 -23.64
C TYR A 67 -13.39 14.35 -23.10
N ILE A 68 -12.37 13.80 -22.46
CA ILE A 68 -12.31 12.36 -22.12
C ILE A 68 -13.17 12.02 -20.91
N LEU A 69 -13.27 12.95 -19.96
CA LEU A 69 -13.99 12.74 -18.71
C LEU A 69 -15.48 13.11 -18.83
N LYS A 70 -15.86 13.93 -19.81
CA LYS A 70 -17.27 14.25 -20.10
C LYS A 70 -18.05 13.05 -20.68
N GLU A 71 -17.39 12.15 -21.41
CA GLU A 71 -18.01 10.89 -21.84
C GLU A 71 -18.31 9.92 -20.68
N GLN A 72 -17.81 10.18 -19.46
CA GLN A 72 -18.21 9.43 -18.26
C GLN A 72 -19.59 9.85 -17.72
N ASP A 73 -20.09 11.05 -18.07
CA ASP A 73 -21.34 11.62 -17.55
C ASP A 73 -22.53 11.48 -18.52
N THR A 74 -22.29 11.29 -19.83
CA THR A 74 -23.36 11.12 -20.84
C THR A 74 -23.42 9.68 -21.38
N GLU A 75 -24.45 8.94 -20.93
CA GLU A 75 -24.96 7.67 -21.48
C GLU A 75 -24.11 6.38 -21.35
N HIS A 76 -22.86 6.42 -20.87
CA HIS A 76 -22.14 5.22 -20.42
C HIS A 76 -21.60 5.43 -19.01
N ASN A 77 -22.46 5.20 -18.02
CA ASN A 77 -22.09 5.14 -16.60
C ASN A 77 -21.01 4.07 -16.40
N ASN A 78 -19.74 4.46 -16.46
CA ASN A 78 -18.59 3.58 -16.24
C ASN A 78 -18.38 3.23 -14.75
N TYR A 79 -19.47 3.23 -13.97
CA TYR A 79 -19.52 2.70 -12.61
C TYR A 79 -19.59 1.16 -12.59
N ASP A 80 -20.02 0.53 -13.70
CA ASP A 80 -20.17 -0.92 -13.78
C ASP A 80 -18.89 -1.68 -14.13
N THR A 81 -17.87 -1.01 -14.70
CA THR A 81 -16.62 -1.68 -15.03
C THR A 81 -15.56 -1.41 -13.96
N ILE A 82 -14.94 -2.49 -13.48
CA ILE A 82 -13.97 -2.44 -12.40
C ILE A 82 -12.64 -1.91 -12.96
N CYS A 83 -12.10 -0.87 -12.33
CA CYS A 83 -10.82 -0.27 -12.69
C CYS A 83 -9.70 -1.34 -12.73
N LYS A 84 -9.02 -1.50 -13.86
CA LYS A 84 -7.96 -2.52 -14.01
C LYS A 84 -6.71 -2.20 -13.18
N GLY A 85 -6.48 -0.93 -12.85
CA GLY A 85 -5.31 -0.48 -12.10
C GLY A 85 -5.40 -0.67 -10.59
N CYS A 86 -6.60 -0.60 -10.01
CA CYS A 86 -6.80 -0.78 -8.56
C CYS A 86 -7.80 -1.89 -8.21
N LEU A 87 -8.39 -2.55 -9.19
CA LEU A 87 -9.45 -3.54 -9.00
C LEU A 87 -10.63 -2.99 -8.20
N GLY A 88 -11.01 -1.73 -8.48
CA GLY A 88 -12.13 -1.05 -7.81
C GLY A 88 -11.79 -0.40 -6.47
N ILE A 89 -10.63 -0.70 -5.88
CA ILE A 89 -10.26 -0.23 -4.53
C ILE A 89 -10.27 1.29 -4.39
N LEU A 90 -9.80 2.01 -5.43
CA LEU A 90 -9.80 3.48 -5.44
C LEU A 90 -11.02 4.06 -6.15
N GLN A 91 -11.86 3.24 -6.78
CA GLN A 91 -12.84 3.70 -7.77
C GLN A 91 -13.94 4.57 -7.16
N ASN A 92 -14.40 4.24 -5.96
CA ASN A 92 -15.41 5.04 -5.25
C ASN A 92 -14.77 5.97 -4.20
N GLY A 93 -13.44 5.94 -4.07
CA GLY A 93 -12.76 6.56 -2.93
C GLY A 93 -13.27 6.01 -1.59
N CYS A 94 -12.95 6.71 -0.49
CA CYS A 94 -13.68 6.51 0.75
C CYS A 94 -15.04 7.19 0.64
N ASP A 95 -16.01 6.51 0.04
CA ASP A 95 -17.37 7.03 -0.03
C ASP A 95 -18.03 7.10 1.35
N THR A 96 -19.03 7.97 1.49
CA THR A 96 -19.76 8.17 2.75
C THR A 96 -20.33 6.86 3.31
N PRO A 97 -20.91 5.95 2.52
CA PRO A 97 -21.38 4.66 3.04
C PRO A 97 -20.27 3.79 3.66
N THR A 98 -19.11 3.69 3.01
CA THR A 98 -17.98 2.90 3.55
C THR A 98 -17.43 3.54 4.81
N VAL A 99 -17.27 4.86 4.83
CA VAL A 99 -16.81 5.60 6.02
C VAL A 99 -17.78 5.39 7.18
N ASN A 100 -19.09 5.53 6.96
CA ASN A 100 -20.10 5.32 8.00
C ASN A 100 -20.03 3.89 8.55
N LYS A 101 -19.91 2.88 7.68
CA LYS A 101 -19.75 1.49 8.13
C LYS A 101 -18.53 1.28 9.02
N ILE A 102 -17.40 1.93 8.70
CA ILE A 102 -16.19 1.89 9.53
C ILE A 102 -16.45 2.57 10.87
N VAL A 103 -17.03 3.77 10.86
CA VAL A 103 -17.35 4.56 12.05
C VAL A 103 -18.29 3.81 12.98
N ASP A 104 -19.40 3.27 12.45
CA ASP A 104 -20.38 2.48 13.20
C ASP A 104 -19.72 1.26 13.87
N THR A 105 -18.84 0.56 13.14
CA THR A 105 -18.11 -0.58 13.66
C THR A 105 -17.16 -0.18 14.81
N VAL A 106 -16.42 0.92 14.65
CA VAL A 106 -15.51 1.43 15.67
C VAL A 106 -16.27 1.88 16.92
N GLN A 107 -17.36 2.64 16.75
CA GLN A 107 -18.19 3.11 17.86
C GLN A 107 -18.88 1.96 18.59
N SER A 108 -19.39 0.95 17.87
CA SER A 108 -20.02 -0.24 18.47
C SER A 108 -19.05 -1.09 19.30
N SER A 109 -17.74 -0.91 19.11
CA SER A 109 -16.71 -1.64 19.86
C SER A 109 -16.42 -1.04 21.24
N GLY A 110 -16.90 0.18 21.52
CA GLY A 110 -16.80 0.82 22.85
C GLY A 110 -15.38 1.23 23.26
N TYR A 111 -14.47 1.43 22.31
CA TYR A 111 -13.11 1.89 22.60
C TYR A 111 -13.06 3.41 22.78
N GLU A 112 -12.26 3.87 23.75
CA GLU A 112 -11.89 5.28 23.92
C GLU A 112 -10.49 5.51 23.34
N PHE A 113 -10.32 6.53 22.50
CA PHE A 113 -9.04 6.86 21.85
C PHE A 113 -8.99 8.33 21.43
N GLU A 114 -7.79 8.93 21.46
CA GLU A 114 -7.57 10.33 21.03
C GLU A 114 -7.10 10.43 19.57
N SER A 115 -6.53 9.34 19.03
CA SER A 115 -6.04 9.23 17.66
C SER A 115 -6.02 7.77 17.22
N PHE A 116 -5.86 7.55 15.92
CA PHE A 116 -5.78 6.21 15.35
C PHE A 116 -4.74 6.12 14.23
N THR A 117 -4.30 4.89 14.00
CA THR A 117 -3.46 4.52 12.85
C THR A 117 -4.29 3.74 11.85
N PHE A 118 -4.32 4.17 10.60
CA PHE A 118 -5.06 3.49 9.55
C PHE A 118 -4.17 2.45 8.84
N ALA A 119 -4.42 1.18 9.14
CA ALA A 119 -3.71 0.04 8.56
C ALA A 119 -4.62 -0.69 7.57
N ILE A 120 -4.13 -0.88 6.34
CA ILE A 120 -4.83 -1.58 5.27
C ILE A 120 -3.90 -2.58 4.59
N SER A 121 -4.46 -3.74 4.26
CA SER A 121 -3.86 -4.78 3.44
C SER A 121 -4.46 -4.72 2.04
N ILE A 122 -3.60 -4.74 1.01
CA ILE A 122 -4.02 -4.73 -0.40
C ILE A 122 -3.77 -6.13 -0.99
N PRO A 123 -4.69 -6.68 -1.82
CA PRO A 123 -4.48 -7.96 -2.48
C PRO A 123 -3.20 -7.96 -3.34
N LEU A 124 -2.37 -9.01 -3.24
CA LEU A 124 -1.12 -9.13 -4.00
C LEU A 124 -1.34 -9.07 -5.53
N SER A 125 -2.53 -9.45 -5.99
CA SER A 125 -2.92 -9.34 -7.40
C SER A 125 -2.80 -7.92 -7.92
N THR A 126 -3.11 -6.88 -7.12
CA THR A 126 -3.01 -5.50 -7.58
C THR A 126 -1.58 -5.12 -7.91
N MET A 127 -0.58 -5.67 -7.20
CA MET A 127 0.83 -5.39 -7.48
C MET A 127 1.24 -5.93 -8.86
N ALA A 128 0.77 -7.13 -9.22
CA ALA A 128 1.00 -7.71 -10.53
C ALA A 128 0.34 -6.87 -11.65
N TYR A 129 -0.90 -6.43 -11.45
CA TYR A 129 -1.61 -5.55 -12.39
C TYR A 129 -0.90 -4.20 -12.57
N GLN A 130 -0.51 -3.56 -11.48
CA GLN A 130 0.22 -2.29 -11.52
C GLN A 130 1.57 -2.43 -12.25
N HIS A 131 2.29 -3.52 -12.00
CA HIS A 131 3.55 -3.79 -12.68
C HIS A 131 3.36 -3.99 -14.19
N SER A 132 2.36 -4.78 -14.59
CA SER A 132 2.03 -4.99 -16.01
C SER A 132 1.64 -3.68 -16.71
N LEU A 133 0.82 -2.84 -16.06
CA LEU A 133 0.47 -1.51 -16.57
C LEU A 133 1.70 -0.62 -16.72
N LEU A 134 2.60 -0.60 -15.73
CA LEU A 134 3.82 0.19 -15.80
C LEU A 134 4.72 -0.24 -16.96
N LEU A 135 4.88 -1.55 -17.19
CA LEU A 135 5.68 -2.05 -18.33
C LEU A 135 5.09 -1.58 -19.66
N HIS A 136 3.77 -1.75 -19.83
CA HIS A 136 3.06 -1.27 -21.03
C HIS A 136 3.24 0.24 -21.26
N LEU A 137 3.14 1.03 -20.19
CA LEU A 137 3.31 2.49 -20.25
C LEU A 137 4.76 2.89 -20.51
N LYS A 138 5.75 2.14 -20.01
CA LYS A 138 7.18 2.34 -20.32
C LYS A 138 7.48 2.05 -21.78
N GLU A 139 6.87 1.03 -22.37
CA GLU A 139 7.00 0.72 -23.79
C GLU A 139 6.41 1.82 -24.66
N LYS A 140 5.21 2.33 -24.32
CA LYS A 140 4.49 3.34 -25.11
C LYS A 140 5.02 4.77 -24.88
N PHE A 141 5.44 5.10 -23.67
CA PHE A 141 5.79 6.46 -23.22
C PHE A 141 7.12 6.50 -22.46
N SER A 142 8.17 5.88 -23.04
CA SER A 142 9.48 5.71 -22.41
C SER A 142 10.07 6.98 -21.80
N LYS A 143 10.06 8.10 -22.54
CA LYS A 143 10.56 9.41 -22.06
C LYS A 143 9.87 9.89 -20.79
N PHE A 144 8.56 9.67 -20.67
CA PHE A 144 7.83 10.07 -19.47
C PHE A 144 8.18 9.15 -18.30
N TYR A 145 8.34 7.84 -18.50
CA TYR A 145 8.58 6.86 -17.43
C TYR A 145 10.06 6.51 -17.17
N ASP A 146 11.02 7.17 -17.82
CA ASP A 146 12.45 6.83 -17.74
C ASP A 146 13.00 6.83 -16.30
N ALA A 147 12.57 7.82 -15.50
CA ALA A 147 12.96 7.93 -14.09
C ALA A 147 12.24 6.95 -13.14
N VAL A 148 11.19 6.26 -13.61
CA VAL A 148 10.39 5.32 -12.80
C VAL A 148 11.01 3.94 -12.94
N ARG A 149 11.57 3.37 -11.89
CA ARG A 149 12.20 2.04 -11.90
C ARG A 149 11.15 0.97 -11.65
N THR A 150 10.37 1.11 -10.58
CA THR A 150 9.33 0.16 -10.19
C THR A 150 7.98 0.84 -10.01
N ALA A 151 6.93 0.05 -9.78
CA ALA A 151 5.60 0.59 -9.48
C ALA A 151 5.56 1.30 -8.10
N ASP A 152 6.58 1.13 -7.26
CA ASP A 152 6.70 1.75 -5.94
C ASP A 152 7.19 3.20 -6.01
N ASP A 153 7.77 3.62 -7.14
CA ASP A 153 8.15 5.03 -7.36
C ASP A 153 6.93 5.94 -7.65
N LEU A 154 5.80 5.30 -7.99
CA LEU A 154 4.48 5.92 -8.15
C LEU A 154 3.70 5.80 -6.84
N PRO A 155 2.75 6.72 -6.56
CA PRO A 155 1.89 6.56 -5.39
C PRO A 155 1.20 5.20 -5.40
N SER A 156 1.37 4.43 -4.33
CA SER A 156 0.79 3.10 -4.20
C SER A 156 -0.72 3.18 -3.92
N ILE A 157 -1.45 2.08 -4.18
CA ILE A 157 -2.89 2.00 -3.83
C ILE A 157 -3.07 2.25 -2.33
N LYS A 158 -2.19 1.68 -1.51
CA LYS A 158 -2.23 1.79 -0.05
C LYS A 158 -2.03 3.23 0.43
N GLU A 159 -1.12 3.98 -0.17
CA GLU A 159 -0.90 5.39 0.16
C GLU A 159 -2.09 6.25 -0.23
N VAL A 160 -2.61 6.09 -1.45
CA VAL A 160 -3.75 6.89 -1.91
C VAL A 160 -5.00 6.61 -1.08
N ILE A 161 -5.26 5.35 -0.71
CA ILE A 161 -6.35 5.06 0.23
C ILE A 161 -6.14 5.78 1.55
N LYS A 162 -4.92 5.78 2.11
CA LYS A 162 -4.65 6.47 3.38
C LYS A 162 -4.87 7.98 3.28
N TRP A 163 -4.46 8.61 2.18
CA TRP A 163 -4.70 10.03 1.92
C TRP A 163 -6.18 10.38 1.90
N VAL A 164 -7.02 9.48 1.40
CA VAL A 164 -8.44 9.75 1.17
C VAL A 164 -9.29 9.29 2.35
N CYS A 165 -9.12 8.04 2.77
CA CYS A 165 -9.90 7.43 3.85
C CYS A 165 -9.44 7.85 5.24
N GLY A 166 -8.14 8.05 5.45
CA GLY A 166 -7.61 8.39 6.78
C GLY A 166 -8.23 9.68 7.32
N PRO A 167 -8.13 10.81 6.61
CA PRO A 167 -8.79 12.05 7.00
C PRO A 167 -10.32 11.92 7.06
N ALA A 168 -10.96 11.23 6.11
CA ALA A 168 -12.41 11.06 6.10
C ALA A 168 -12.93 10.34 7.35
N VAL A 169 -12.27 9.24 7.75
CA VAL A 169 -12.61 8.49 8.96
C VAL A 169 -12.28 9.29 10.22
N GLY A 170 -11.14 9.99 10.25
CA GLY A 170 -10.77 10.83 11.39
C GLY A 170 -11.77 11.97 11.64
N ASN A 171 -12.16 12.68 10.56
CA ASN A 171 -13.17 13.73 10.63
C ASN A 171 -14.53 13.19 11.08
N ALA A 172 -14.94 12.01 10.61
CA ALA A 172 -16.21 11.39 11.01
C ALA A 172 -16.22 10.89 12.46
N LEU A 173 -15.07 10.45 12.99
CA LEU A 173 -14.90 10.06 14.40
C LEU A 173 -14.61 11.24 15.32
N GLY A 174 -14.32 12.44 14.79
CA GLY A 174 -13.90 13.59 15.57
C GLY A 174 -12.51 13.43 16.20
N VAL A 175 -11.65 12.56 15.65
CA VAL A 175 -10.29 12.32 16.15
C VAL A 175 -9.25 12.64 15.08
N TYR A 176 -8.05 13.02 15.51
CA TYR A 176 -6.97 13.34 14.59
C TYR A 176 -6.42 12.07 13.93
N PHE A 177 -6.36 12.05 12.59
CA PHE A 177 -5.70 11.00 11.82
C PHE A 177 -4.18 11.26 11.78
N LYS A 178 -3.40 10.35 12.36
CA LYS A 178 -1.94 10.48 12.40
C LYS A 178 -1.32 9.94 11.11
N HIS A 179 -0.86 10.86 10.26
CA HIS A 179 -0.26 10.52 8.96
C HIS A 179 1.15 9.91 9.07
N GLU A 180 1.82 10.13 10.21
CA GLU A 180 3.21 9.75 10.45
C GLU A 180 3.32 8.51 11.33
N CYS A 181 4.05 7.51 10.82
CA CYS A 181 4.59 6.44 11.63
C CYS A 181 5.75 7.04 12.45
N VAL A 182 5.53 7.33 13.73
CA VAL A 182 6.65 7.49 14.66
C VAL A 182 7.27 6.11 14.82
N CYS A 183 8.59 6.00 14.73
CA CYS A 183 9.27 4.75 15.05
C CYS A 183 8.95 4.37 16.51
N GLN A 184 7.92 3.54 16.71
CA GLN A 184 7.47 3.13 18.03
C GLN A 184 8.49 2.22 18.70
N GLN A 185 9.20 1.42 17.92
CA GLN A 185 10.22 0.49 18.41
C GLN A 185 11.20 0.14 17.28
N ILE A 186 12.50 0.21 17.58
CA ILE A 186 13.55 -0.41 16.76
C ILE A 186 13.87 -1.75 17.42
N VAL A 187 13.59 -2.84 16.73
CA VAL A 187 13.92 -4.20 17.18
C VAL A 187 15.04 -4.75 16.33
N CYS A 188 16.15 -5.11 16.97
CA CYS A 188 17.20 -5.91 16.35
C CYS A 188 17.05 -7.34 16.85
N SER A 189 16.66 -8.24 15.96
CA SER A 189 16.65 -9.68 16.22
C SER A 189 17.78 -10.35 15.45
N HIS A 190 18.40 -11.37 16.04
CA HIS A 190 19.35 -12.22 15.33
C HIS A 190 18.61 -13.47 14.80
N GLY A 191 18.97 -13.94 13.60
CA GLY A 191 18.43 -15.20 13.07
C GLY A 191 18.86 -16.40 13.92
N SER A 192 18.13 -17.52 13.83
CA SER A 192 18.47 -18.72 14.60
C SER A 192 19.88 -19.23 14.29
N LEU A 193 20.65 -19.54 15.34
CA LEU A 193 21.92 -20.24 15.22
C LEU A 193 21.67 -21.75 15.24
N LEU A 194 22.20 -22.48 14.26
CA LEU A 194 22.04 -23.93 14.15
C LEU A 194 23.32 -24.62 14.60
N ILE A 195 23.22 -25.41 15.68
CA ILE A 195 24.34 -26.21 16.19
C ILE A 195 24.07 -27.69 15.93
N GLY A 196 24.89 -28.30 15.07
CA GLY A 196 24.83 -29.71 14.73
C GLY A 196 25.88 -30.53 15.47
N GLY A 197 25.56 -31.78 15.81
CA GLY A 197 26.48 -32.69 16.49
C GLY A 197 25.93 -34.09 16.70
N ARG A 198 26.68 -34.92 17.43
CA ARG A 198 26.27 -36.26 17.86
C ARG A 198 26.43 -36.37 19.38
N TYR A 199 25.52 -37.09 20.04
CA TYR A 199 25.63 -37.40 21.46
C TYR A 199 25.54 -38.92 21.66
N ASN A 200 26.18 -39.41 22.71
CA ASN A 200 26.03 -40.80 23.17
C ASN A 200 25.08 -40.82 24.36
N LYS A 201 24.11 -41.74 24.34
CA LYS A 201 23.14 -41.91 25.41
C LYS A 201 23.38 -43.25 26.10
N TYR A 202 23.99 -43.19 27.28
CA TYR A 202 24.30 -44.39 28.07
C TYR A 202 23.16 -44.80 29.02
N SER A 203 22.31 -43.85 29.43
CA SER A 203 21.19 -44.12 30.34
C SER A 203 19.97 -44.69 29.60
N ARG A 204 19.41 -45.78 30.14
CA ARG A 204 18.14 -46.38 29.68
C ARG A 204 16.90 -45.67 30.23
N PHE A 205 17.05 -44.83 31.26
CA PHE A 205 15.95 -44.16 31.96
C PHE A 205 15.84 -42.66 31.65
N LEU A 206 16.72 -42.13 30.80
CA LEU A 206 16.71 -40.73 30.38
C LEU A 206 15.94 -40.60 29.05
N PRO A 207 14.83 -39.85 28.95
CA PRO A 207 14.14 -39.60 27.68
C PRO A 207 14.92 -38.66 26.75
N GLN A 208 14.53 -38.61 25.48
CA GLN A 208 15.18 -37.77 24.47
C GLN A 208 14.86 -36.28 24.68
N THR A 209 13.58 -35.98 24.87
CA THR A 209 13.03 -34.66 25.18
C THR A 209 12.36 -34.71 26.56
N PRO A 210 12.06 -33.56 27.20
CA PRO A 210 11.35 -33.56 28.48
C PRO A 210 10.06 -34.37 28.39
N TRP A 211 9.89 -35.34 29.29
CA TRP A 211 8.72 -36.22 29.25
C TRP A 211 7.66 -35.72 30.21
N LEU A 212 6.64 -35.08 29.64
CA LEU A 212 5.49 -34.50 30.34
C LEU A 212 4.23 -35.25 29.92
N ILE A 213 3.38 -35.62 30.88
CA ILE A 213 2.00 -36.08 30.64
C ILE A 213 1.09 -35.20 31.50
N ASP A 214 0.08 -34.58 30.88
CA ASP A 214 -0.85 -33.66 31.54
C ASP A 214 -0.17 -32.53 32.33
N GLY A 215 0.99 -32.07 31.85
CA GLY A 215 1.81 -31.04 32.51
C GLY A 215 2.69 -31.56 33.65
N GLU A 216 2.51 -32.81 34.07
CA GLU A 216 3.33 -33.45 35.10
C GLU A 216 4.58 -34.11 34.51
N ARG A 217 5.72 -33.86 35.16
CA ARG A 217 7.01 -34.38 34.73
C ARG A 217 7.24 -35.80 35.22
N LEU A 218 7.37 -36.74 34.28
CA LEU A 218 7.53 -38.16 34.59
C LEU A 218 8.97 -38.60 34.84
N LYS A 219 9.95 -37.84 34.33
CA LYS A 219 11.38 -38.09 34.51
C LYS A 219 12.09 -36.79 34.80
N GLU A 220 13.10 -36.85 35.66
CA GLU A 220 13.83 -35.69 36.16
C GLU A 220 14.37 -34.78 35.03
N SER A 221 14.94 -35.36 33.98
CA SER A 221 15.59 -34.62 32.89
C SER A 221 15.52 -35.38 31.56
N SER A 222 16.08 -34.80 30.50
CA SER A 222 16.14 -35.35 29.15
C SER A 222 17.49 -35.09 28.49
N VAL A 223 17.78 -35.79 27.38
CA VAL A 223 18.97 -35.51 26.56
C VAL A 223 18.96 -34.06 26.07
N GLN A 224 17.81 -33.57 25.59
CA GLN A 224 17.62 -32.19 25.16
C GLN A 224 18.04 -31.19 26.25
N GLU A 225 17.52 -31.33 27.47
CA GLU A 225 17.86 -30.41 28.57
C GLU A 225 19.33 -30.52 28.97
N LYS A 226 19.90 -31.71 28.98
CA LYS A 226 21.34 -31.86 29.28
C LYS A 226 22.24 -31.17 28.27
N ILE A 227 21.85 -31.14 26.99
CA ILE A 227 22.59 -30.43 25.95
C ILE A 227 22.31 -28.92 26.05
N ILE A 228 21.03 -28.52 26.07
CA ILE A 228 20.60 -27.11 26.09
C ILE A 228 21.11 -26.37 27.34
N ASN A 229 21.14 -27.01 28.51
CA ASN A 229 21.63 -26.36 29.74
C ASN A 229 23.12 -26.00 29.67
N ILE A 230 23.89 -26.63 28.77
CA ILE A 230 25.31 -26.31 28.55
C ILE A 230 25.44 -25.22 27.48
N ILE A 231 24.69 -25.33 26.37
CA ILE A 231 24.84 -24.42 25.22
C ILE A 231 24.01 -23.12 25.35
N GLY A 232 22.91 -23.13 26.09
CA GLY A 232 21.99 -22.00 26.22
C GLY A 232 22.62 -20.77 26.88
N PRO A 233 23.23 -20.89 28.08
CA PRO A 233 23.83 -19.76 28.79
C PRO A 233 24.86 -18.95 27.98
N PRO A 234 25.81 -19.56 27.23
CA PRO A 234 26.76 -18.79 26.42
C PRO A 234 26.14 -18.20 25.14
N ILE A 235 25.03 -18.74 24.63
CA ILE A 235 24.42 -18.26 23.38
C ILE A 235 23.43 -17.12 23.62
N GLN A 236 22.80 -17.06 24.81
CA GLN A 236 21.80 -16.04 25.15
C GLN A 236 20.69 -15.93 24.08
N ALA A 237 20.23 -17.08 23.57
CA ALA A 237 19.07 -17.16 22.69
C ALA A 237 17.79 -17.24 23.53
N ASP A 238 16.76 -16.53 23.07
CA ASP A 238 15.43 -16.44 23.68
C ASP A 238 14.57 -17.68 23.40
#